data_AF-A0A949BNA8-F1
#
_entry.id   AF-A0A949BNA8-F1
#
_cell.length_a   1.000
_cell.length_b   1.000
_cell.length_c   1.000
_cell.angle_alpha   90.00
_cell.angle_beta   90.00
_cell.angle_gamma   90.00
#
_symmetry.space_group_name_H-M   'P 1'
#
loop_
_entity.id
_entity.type
_entity.pdbx_description
1 polymer ?
#
loop_
_entity_poly.entity_id
_entity_poly.type
_entity_poly.pdbx_seq_one_letter_code
_entity_poly.pdbx_strand_id
1 'polypeptide(L)'
;MRCQSGQDTEHQVQLKGAVHYFRDNRGFHRLFNLMIKKYKGLGRVGGSVTLKNPTDQEREALSLFLGRDLTGRMSVTVSLETFTEALNQTKYSGIGFNELLDEYVGRDVLTRVEEQEVYRSRKALFFRELATKHDSEYGRLWLEHIQSSGPGTRGIHLAFDTVDDYDGCVFEVTLSESRLKGLDTVNHPLLVSVRDRIRSVRKAGYQEGLVGSLVDDIKRCFTYSCPSN
;
A
#
# COMPACT_ATOMS: atom_id res chain seq x y z
N MET A 1 36.61 22.72 -13.74
CA MET A 1 35.53 21.95 -13.09
C MET A 1 34.91 22.78 -11.96
N ARG A 2 33.98 23.68 -12.27
CA ARG A 2 33.15 24.44 -11.33
C ARG A 2 31.95 24.91 -12.12
N CYS A 3 30.80 24.22 -12.07
CA CYS A 3 29.52 24.70 -12.63
C CYS A 3 28.37 23.69 -12.38
N GLN A 4 28.32 22.99 -11.24
CA GLN A 4 27.14 22.16 -10.87
C GLN A 4 26.46 22.66 -9.59
N SER A 5 27.21 23.20 -8.63
CA SER A 5 26.66 23.66 -7.33
C SER A 5 25.73 24.87 -7.39
N GLY A 6 25.74 25.67 -8.46
CA GLY A 6 24.92 26.88 -8.57
C GLY A 6 23.48 26.64 -9.04
N GLN A 7 23.28 25.67 -9.93
CA GLN A 7 21.96 25.37 -10.52
C GLN A 7 21.06 24.61 -9.53
N ASP A 8 21.65 23.71 -8.73
CA ASP A 8 20.93 22.98 -7.69
C ASP A 8 20.38 23.92 -6.60
N THR A 9 21.08 25.02 -6.33
CA THR A 9 20.67 25.99 -5.30
C THR A 9 19.50 26.86 -5.77
N GLU A 10 19.50 27.29 -7.04
CA GLU A 10 18.42 28.11 -7.60
C GLU A 10 17.12 27.29 -7.78
N HIS A 11 17.24 26.05 -8.27
CA HIS A 11 16.13 25.10 -8.39
C HIS A 11 15.45 24.85 -7.03
N GLN A 12 16.24 24.59 -5.99
CA GLN A 12 15.71 24.33 -4.66
C GLN A 12 15.05 25.57 -4.01
N VAL A 13 15.54 26.77 -4.32
CA VAL A 13 14.90 28.02 -3.89
C VAL A 13 13.55 28.22 -4.59
N GLN A 14 13.48 27.96 -5.90
CA GLN A 14 12.23 28.04 -6.65
C GLN A 14 11.21 27.02 -6.16
N LEU A 15 11.63 25.77 -5.89
CA LEU A 15 10.78 24.71 -5.37
C LEU A 15 10.13 25.11 -4.04
N LYS A 16 10.94 25.58 -3.08
CA LYS A 16 10.43 26.06 -1.80
C LYS A 16 9.49 27.26 -1.96
N GLY A 17 9.79 28.15 -2.89
CA GLY A 17 8.91 29.27 -3.24
C GLY A 17 7.55 28.81 -3.80
N ALA A 18 7.56 27.81 -4.68
CA ALA A 18 6.34 27.22 -5.24
C ALA A 18 5.48 26.58 -4.14
N VAL A 19 6.09 25.78 -3.27
CA VAL A 19 5.40 25.15 -2.14
C VAL A 19 4.81 26.18 -1.19
N HIS A 20 5.56 27.24 -0.87
CA HIS A 20 5.05 28.33 -0.04
C HIS A 20 3.83 29.01 -0.68
N TYR A 21 3.88 29.30 -1.98
CA TYR A 21 2.75 29.88 -2.71
C TYR A 21 1.49 29.00 -2.63
N PHE A 22 1.62 27.69 -2.88
CA PHE A 22 0.47 26.77 -2.83
C PHE A 22 -0.01 26.46 -1.41
N ARG A 23 0.88 26.48 -0.41
CA ARG A 23 0.51 26.27 1.00
C ARG A 23 -0.14 27.50 1.62
N ASP A 24 0.23 28.72 1.24
CA ASP A 24 -0.40 29.93 1.79
C ASP A 24 -1.78 30.18 1.19
N ASN A 25 -1.99 29.80 -0.06
CA ASN A 25 -3.26 29.97 -0.73
C ASN A 25 -4.20 28.77 -0.49
N ARG A 26 -5.13 28.94 0.46
CA ARG A 26 -6.15 27.93 0.82
C ARG A 26 -6.98 27.42 -0.36
N GLY A 27 -7.10 28.20 -1.44
CA GLY A 27 -7.79 27.79 -2.67
C GLY A 27 -7.18 26.57 -3.36
N PHE A 28 -5.92 26.22 -3.07
CA PHE A 28 -5.25 25.04 -3.64
C PHE A 28 -5.25 23.81 -2.73
N HIS A 29 -5.56 23.93 -1.43
CA HIS A 29 -5.37 22.83 -0.48
C HIS A 29 -6.19 21.59 -0.81
N ARG A 30 -7.49 21.75 -1.11
CA ARG A 30 -8.36 20.62 -1.50
C ARG A 30 -7.91 20.03 -2.84
N LEU A 31 -7.48 20.86 -3.78
CA LEU A 31 -6.96 20.40 -5.06
C LEU A 31 -5.71 19.53 -4.87
N PHE A 32 -4.71 20.01 -4.12
CA PHE A 32 -3.48 19.26 -3.84
C PHE A 32 -3.76 17.95 -3.12
N ASN A 33 -4.66 17.95 -2.13
CA ASN A 33 -5.07 16.72 -1.45
C ASN A 33 -5.67 15.68 -2.41
N LEU A 34 -6.47 16.12 -3.39
CA LEU A 34 -7.02 15.24 -4.42
C LEU A 34 -5.92 14.77 -5.38
N MET A 35 -5.00 15.65 -5.78
CA MET A 35 -3.90 15.30 -6.68
C MET A 35 -2.93 14.31 -6.05
N ILE A 36 -2.57 14.48 -4.78
CA ILE A 36 -1.74 13.55 -4.02
C ILE A 36 -2.40 12.16 -4.01
N LYS A 37 -3.70 12.09 -3.68
CA LYS A 37 -4.46 10.82 -3.71
C LYS A 37 -4.45 10.20 -5.11
N LYS A 38 -4.62 11.01 -6.15
CA LYS A 38 -4.62 10.56 -7.55
C LYS A 38 -3.25 10.03 -7.98
N TYR A 39 -2.18 10.76 -7.66
CA TYR A 39 -0.80 10.38 -7.95
C TYR A 39 -0.43 9.08 -7.22
N LYS A 40 -0.74 8.96 -5.92
CA LYS A 40 -0.55 7.73 -5.14
C LYS A 40 -1.22 6.52 -5.79
N GLY A 41 -2.46 6.67 -6.26
CA GLY A 41 -3.21 5.59 -6.87
C GLY A 41 -2.73 5.19 -8.27
N LEU A 42 -2.25 6.15 -9.08
CA LEU A 42 -1.90 5.92 -10.49
C LEU A 42 -0.41 5.64 -10.73
N GLY A 43 0.47 6.19 -9.89
CA GLY A 43 1.93 6.03 -10.00
C GLY A 43 2.60 6.82 -11.12
N ARG A 44 1.88 7.74 -11.78
CA ARG A 44 2.41 8.63 -12.82
C ARG A 44 1.66 9.94 -12.85
N VAL A 45 2.27 10.97 -13.45
CA VAL A 45 1.60 12.24 -13.72
C VAL A 45 0.51 12.01 -14.75
N GLY A 46 -0.71 11.77 -14.29
CA GLY A 46 -1.86 11.77 -15.17
C GLY A 46 -3.21 11.49 -14.56
N GLY A 47 -4.22 11.58 -15.43
CA GLY A 47 -5.62 11.55 -15.05
C GLY A 47 -6.08 12.85 -14.39
N SER A 48 -7.34 12.87 -13.96
CA SER A 48 -7.98 14.09 -13.50
C SER A 48 -8.56 13.98 -12.10
N VAL A 49 -8.60 15.13 -11.42
CA VAL A 49 -9.23 15.34 -10.13
C VAL A 49 -10.38 16.32 -10.29
N THR A 50 -11.45 16.12 -9.52
CA THR A 50 -12.65 16.95 -9.59
C THR A 50 -12.97 17.54 -8.22
N LEU A 51 -13.03 18.87 -8.15
CA LEU A 51 -13.55 19.62 -7.02
C LEU A 51 -15.05 19.81 -7.18
N LYS A 52 -15.82 19.13 -6.33
CA LYS A 52 -17.27 19.34 -6.21
C LYS A 52 -17.54 20.52 -5.27
N ASN A 53 -18.46 21.39 -5.66
CA ASN A 53 -18.86 22.60 -4.96
C ASN A 53 -17.64 23.42 -4.49
N PRO A 54 -16.81 23.92 -5.42
CA PRO A 54 -15.68 24.76 -5.03
C PRO A 54 -16.19 26.05 -4.38
N THR A 55 -15.50 26.48 -3.34
CA THR A 55 -15.65 27.79 -2.70
C THR A 55 -15.25 28.90 -3.66
N ASP A 56 -15.68 30.13 -3.41
CA ASP A 56 -15.31 31.28 -4.24
C ASP A 56 -13.79 31.49 -4.26
N GLN A 57 -13.12 31.27 -3.12
CA GLN A 57 -11.66 31.30 -3.02
C GLN A 57 -10.97 30.23 -3.89
N GLU A 58 -11.50 29.00 -3.91
CA GLU A 58 -10.98 27.95 -4.79
C GLU A 58 -11.20 28.31 -6.27
N ARG A 59 -12.38 28.82 -6.64
CA ARG A 59 -12.65 29.23 -8.03
C ARG A 59 -11.72 30.35 -8.46
N GLU A 60 -11.53 31.37 -7.64
CA GLU A 60 -10.65 32.50 -7.94
C GLU A 60 -9.20 32.04 -8.12
N ALA A 61 -8.65 31.30 -7.16
CA ALA A 61 -7.29 30.78 -7.22
C ALA A 61 -7.06 29.91 -8.46
N LEU A 62 -7.98 29.00 -8.76
CA LEU A 62 -7.91 28.11 -9.93
C LEU A 62 -8.10 28.86 -11.24
N SER A 63 -8.98 29.86 -11.28
CA SER A 63 -9.23 30.65 -12.49
C SER A 63 -8.00 31.44 -12.88
N LEU A 64 -7.37 32.09 -11.90
CA LEU A 64 -6.13 32.84 -12.08
C LEU A 64 -4.97 31.93 -12.50
N PHE A 65 -4.83 30.77 -11.87
CA PHE A 65 -3.72 29.86 -12.14
C PHE A 65 -3.86 29.12 -13.47
N LEU A 66 -5.07 28.66 -13.82
CA LEU A 66 -5.31 27.91 -15.07
C LEU A 66 -5.60 28.83 -16.27
N GLY A 67 -5.79 30.13 -16.04
CA GLY A 67 -6.19 31.09 -17.08
C GLY A 67 -7.57 30.79 -17.68
N ARG A 68 -8.52 30.31 -16.86
CA ARG A 68 -9.86 29.89 -17.29
C ARG A 68 -10.93 30.53 -16.42
N ASP A 69 -12.05 30.95 -16.99
CA ASP A 69 -13.18 31.44 -16.21
C ASP A 69 -13.94 30.28 -15.54
N LEU A 70 -13.92 30.23 -14.21
CA LEU A 70 -14.64 29.25 -13.39
C LEU A 70 -15.80 29.87 -12.61
N THR A 71 -16.22 31.09 -12.95
CA THR A 71 -17.31 31.80 -12.25
C THR A 71 -18.60 30.97 -12.23
N GLY A 72 -19.20 30.82 -11.06
CA GLY A 72 -20.45 30.06 -10.88
C GLY A 72 -20.37 28.54 -11.12
N ARG A 73 -19.18 27.98 -11.38
CA ARG A 73 -19.04 26.53 -11.62
C ARG A 73 -19.21 25.73 -10.33
N MET A 74 -20.12 24.76 -10.36
CA MET A 74 -20.40 23.82 -9.26
C MET A 74 -19.47 22.60 -9.24
N SER A 75 -18.71 22.40 -10.31
CA SER A 75 -17.72 21.34 -10.42
C SER A 75 -16.57 21.82 -11.29
N VAL A 76 -15.34 21.60 -10.83
CA VAL A 76 -14.12 21.95 -11.58
C VAL A 76 -13.26 20.69 -11.67
N THR A 77 -12.97 20.26 -12.89
CA THR A 77 -12.08 19.12 -13.16
C THR A 77 -10.76 19.63 -13.70
N VAL A 78 -9.66 19.21 -13.09
CA VAL A 78 -8.30 19.58 -13.47
C VAL A 78 -7.51 18.29 -13.68
N SER A 79 -6.85 18.16 -14.83
CA SER A 79 -5.92 17.05 -15.07
C SER A 79 -4.55 17.37 -14.49
N LEU A 80 -3.80 16.35 -14.08
CA LEU A 80 -2.45 16.52 -13.56
C LEU A 80 -1.51 17.11 -14.65
N GLU A 81 -1.74 16.74 -15.91
CA GLU A 81 -1.02 17.29 -17.06
C GLU A 81 -1.34 18.78 -17.25
N THR A 82 -2.63 19.15 -17.23
CA THR A 82 -3.06 20.55 -17.33
C THR A 82 -2.48 21.41 -16.20
N PHE A 83 -2.41 20.86 -14.99
CA PHE A 83 -1.81 21.56 -13.86
C PHE A 83 -0.30 21.74 -14.05
N THR A 84 0.40 20.70 -14.54
CA THR A 84 1.84 20.74 -14.82
C THR A 84 2.16 21.75 -15.92
N GLU A 85 1.33 21.82 -16.97
CA GLU A 85 1.44 22.83 -18.03
C GLU A 85 1.25 24.24 -17.47
N ALA A 86 0.21 24.46 -16.65
CA ALA A 86 -0.03 25.75 -16.01
C ALA A 86 1.13 26.16 -15.09
N LEU A 87 1.68 25.22 -14.31
CA LEU A 87 2.86 25.45 -13.47
C LEU A 87 4.06 25.92 -14.30
N ASN A 88 4.29 25.29 -15.46
CA ASN A 88 5.37 25.65 -16.39
C ASN A 88 5.20 27.02 -17.07
N GLN A 89 4.00 27.59 -17.03
CA GLN A 89 3.75 28.97 -17.50
C GLN A 89 3.97 30.02 -16.41
N THR A 90 4.20 29.60 -15.17
CA THR A 90 4.52 30.50 -14.06
C THR A 90 6.03 30.70 -13.92
N LYS A 91 6.44 31.54 -12.96
CA LYS A 91 7.85 31.69 -12.54
C LYS A 91 8.47 30.41 -11.94
N TYR A 92 7.68 29.36 -11.75
CA TYR A 92 8.08 28.05 -11.23
C TYR A 92 8.30 27.03 -12.36
N SER A 93 8.61 27.51 -13.57
CA SER A 93 8.87 26.64 -14.72
C SER A 93 10.10 25.76 -14.49
N GLY A 94 10.01 24.50 -14.92
CA GLY A 94 11.08 23.52 -14.69
C GLY A 94 10.98 22.75 -13.38
N ILE A 95 10.11 23.14 -12.45
CA ILE A 95 9.81 22.33 -11.26
C ILE A 95 8.98 21.10 -11.66
N GLY A 96 9.46 19.92 -11.29
CA GLY A 96 8.75 18.67 -11.50
C GLY A 96 7.47 18.61 -10.66
N PHE A 97 6.38 18.10 -11.23
CA PHE A 97 5.12 17.97 -10.50
C PHE A 97 5.23 17.01 -9.31
N ASN A 98 5.96 15.90 -9.47
CA ASN A 98 6.25 14.95 -8.38
C ASN A 98 7.06 15.62 -7.26
N GLU A 99 8.14 16.31 -7.61
CA GLU A 99 9.00 17.04 -6.66
C GLU A 99 8.19 18.09 -5.88
N LEU A 100 7.29 18.81 -6.56
CA LEU A 100 6.38 19.74 -5.92
C LEU A 100 5.46 19.05 -4.91
N LEU A 101 4.92 17.87 -5.23
CA LEU A 101 4.06 17.12 -4.30
C LEU A 101 4.85 16.62 -3.08
N ASP A 102 6.06 16.10 -3.28
CA ASP A 102 6.92 15.58 -2.22
C ASP A 102 7.25 16.69 -1.20
N GLU A 103 7.71 17.84 -1.69
CA GLU A 103 8.01 19.00 -0.84
C GLU A 103 6.73 19.60 -0.23
N TYR A 104 5.60 19.59 -0.95
CA TYR A 104 4.30 20.05 -0.44
C TYR A 104 3.77 19.18 0.70
N VAL A 105 4.04 17.87 0.72
CA VAL A 105 3.71 16.98 1.84
C VAL A 105 4.79 17.01 2.92
N GLY A 106 6.05 17.31 2.54
CA GLY A 106 7.22 17.27 3.42
C GLY A 106 7.83 15.87 3.56
N ARG A 107 7.50 14.96 2.64
CA ARG A 107 8.04 13.59 2.51
C ARG A 107 7.73 13.08 1.11
N ASP A 108 8.51 12.10 0.66
CA ASP A 108 8.29 11.43 -0.62
C ASP A 108 6.89 10.80 -0.66
N VAL A 109 6.10 11.18 -1.67
CA VAL A 109 4.77 10.64 -1.93
C VAL A 109 4.95 9.30 -2.63
N LEU A 110 5.12 8.25 -1.83
CA LEU A 110 5.18 6.89 -2.35
C LEU A 110 3.87 6.54 -3.08
N THR A 111 4.05 6.02 -4.29
CA THR A 111 2.96 5.44 -5.08
C THR A 111 2.52 4.12 -4.46
N ARG A 112 1.31 3.67 -4.76
CA ARG A 112 0.82 2.37 -4.27
C ARG A 112 1.74 1.20 -4.66
N VAL A 113 2.41 1.30 -5.81
CA VAL A 113 3.37 0.28 -6.27
C VAL A 113 4.63 0.31 -5.41
N GLU A 114 5.19 1.50 -5.16
CA GLU A 114 6.38 1.66 -4.30
C GLU A 114 6.07 1.30 -2.85
N GLU A 115 4.92 1.72 -2.30
CA GLU A 115 4.45 1.29 -0.97
C GLU A 115 4.38 -0.24 -0.90
N GLN A 116 3.82 -0.88 -1.92
CA GLN A 116 3.72 -2.33 -2.01
C GLN A 116 5.10 -3.02 -2.13
N GLU A 117 6.05 -2.42 -2.85
CA GLU A 117 7.41 -2.94 -3.03
C GLU A 117 8.26 -2.78 -1.77
N VAL A 118 8.20 -1.62 -1.11
CA VAL A 118 8.83 -1.38 0.20
C VAL A 118 8.28 -2.38 1.22
N TYR A 119 6.97 -2.56 1.25
CA TYR A 119 6.32 -3.54 2.12
C TYR A 119 6.77 -4.97 1.79
N ARG A 120 6.78 -5.37 0.50
CA ARG A 120 7.24 -6.71 0.07
C ARG A 120 8.69 -6.94 0.45
N SER A 121 9.54 -5.93 0.27
CA SER A 121 10.96 -5.98 0.62
C SER A 121 11.17 -6.13 2.12
N ARG A 122 10.44 -5.35 2.93
CA ARG A 122 10.45 -5.46 4.40
C ARG A 122 9.98 -6.84 4.86
N LYS A 123 8.91 -7.36 4.27
CA LYS A 123 8.36 -8.69 4.57
C LYS A 123 9.35 -9.79 4.19
N ALA A 124 9.95 -9.71 3.00
CA ALA A 124 10.97 -10.67 2.55
C ALA A 124 12.20 -10.64 3.46
N LEU A 125 12.68 -9.46 3.86
CA LEU A 125 13.79 -9.32 4.79
C LEU A 125 13.46 -9.96 6.14
N PHE A 126 12.28 -9.69 6.70
CA PHE A 126 11.83 -10.30 7.95
C PHE A 126 11.86 -11.83 7.91
N PHE A 127 11.25 -12.44 6.89
CA PHE A 127 11.23 -13.91 6.79
C PHE A 127 12.62 -14.49 6.53
N ARG A 128 13.49 -13.76 5.83
CA ARG A 128 14.88 -14.16 5.62
C ARG A 128 15.67 -14.14 6.93
N GLU A 129 15.56 -13.06 7.71
CA GLU A 129 16.18 -12.99 9.03
C GLU A 129 15.65 -14.03 10.00
N LEU A 130 14.36 -14.37 9.91
CA LEU A 130 13.78 -15.45 10.70
C LEU A 130 14.37 -16.81 10.30
N ALA A 131 14.58 -17.05 9.00
CA ALA A 131 15.19 -18.27 8.50
C ALA A 131 16.67 -18.41 8.89
N THR A 132 17.42 -17.31 9.02
CA THR A 132 18.83 -17.35 9.45
C THR A 132 19.01 -17.56 10.95
N LYS A 133 18.00 -17.26 11.77
CA LYS A 133 18.04 -17.42 13.23
C LYS A 133 17.64 -18.83 13.70
N HIS A 134 17.17 -19.70 12.82
CA HIS A 134 16.67 -21.02 13.16
C HIS A 134 17.34 -22.12 12.33
N ASP A 135 18.02 -23.04 13.01
CA ASP A 135 18.82 -24.09 12.37
C ASP A 135 18.01 -25.29 11.84
N SER A 136 16.71 -25.37 12.09
CA SER A 136 15.93 -26.53 11.64
C SER A 136 15.74 -26.54 10.12
N GLU A 137 16.08 -27.67 9.51
CA GLU A 137 15.91 -27.92 8.07
C GLU A 137 14.43 -27.78 7.66
N TYR A 138 13.52 -28.37 8.44
CA TYR A 138 12.07 -28.25 8.22
C TYR A 138 11.54 -26.82 8.42
N GLY A 139 12.10 -26.06 9.37
CA GLY A 139 11.70 -24.67 9.59
C GLY A 139 12.10 -23.76 8.43
N ARG A 140 13.29 -23.96 7.87
CA ARG A 140 13.75 -23.22 6.68
C ARG A 140 12.89 -23.51 5.45
N LEU A 141 12.59 -24.79 5.18
CA LEU A 141 11.68 -25.18 4.09
C LEU A 141 10.29 -24.54 4.25
N TRP A 142 9.77 -24.48 5.47
CA TRP A 142 8.48 -23.87 5.76
C TRP A 142 8.51 -22.34 5.58
N LEU A 143 9.59 -21.67 5.99
CA LEU A 143 9.77 -20.23 5.82
C LEU A 143 9.96 -19.84 4.34
N GLU A 144 10.64 -20.67 3.54
CA GLU A 144 10.73 -20.50 2.09
C GLU A 144 9.37 -20.72 1.41
N HIS A 145 8.59 -21.70 1.87
CA HIS A 145 7.21 -21.92 1.40
C HIS A 145 6.30 -20.71 1.71
N ILE A 146 6.47 -20.08 2.87
CA ILE A 146 5.78 -18.83 3.22
C ILE A 146 6.24 -17.69 2.31
N GLN A 147 7.54 -17.51 2.08
CA GLN A 147 8.03 -16.44 1.20
C GLN A 147 7.56 -16.57 -0.24
N SER A 148 7.45 -17.80 -0.76
CA SER A 148 6.93 -18.05 -2.11
C SER A 148 5.40 -17.91 -2.22
N SER A 149 4.72 -17.50 -1.15
CA SER A 149 3.25 -17.41 -1.09
C SER A 149 2.59 -18.74 -1.46
N GLY A 150 3.17 -19.85 -1.00
CA GLY A 150 2.67 -21.18 -1.27
C GLY A 150 1.24 -21.39 -0.75
N PRO A 151 0.50 -22.40 -1.25
CA PRO A 151 -0.83 -22.72 -0.73
C PRO A 151 -0.83 -22.92 0.79
N GLY A 152 -1.82 -22.37 1.48
CA GLY A 152 -1.98 -22.50 2.94
C GLY A 152 -1.26 -21.45 3.79
N THR A 153 -0.46 -20.55 3.20
CA THR A 153 0.32 -19.54 3.97
C THR A 153 -0.45 -18.24 4.21
N ARG A 154 -1.67 -18.11 3.66
CA ARG A 154 -2.48 -16.89 3.76
C ARG A 154 -2.68 -16.43 5.20
N GLY A 155 -2.98 -17.33 6.14
CA GLY A 155 -3.17 -16.97 7.55
C GLY A 155 -1.91 -16.36 8.19
N ILE A 156 -0.73 -16.83 7.78
CA ILE A 156 0.56 -16.33 8.28
C ILE A 156 0.86 -14.96 7.67
N HIS A 157 0.55 -14.78 6.39
CA HIS A 157 0.64 -13.46 5.77
C HIS A 157 -0.31 -12.47 6.42
N LEU A 158 -1.57 -12.84 6.69
CA LEU A 158 -2.55 -11.97 7.37
C LEU A 158 -2.15 -11.66 8.82
N ALA A 159 -1.55 -12.60 9.54
CA ALA A 159 -1.04 -12.36 10.89
C ALA A 159 0.21 -11.45 10.91
N PHE A 160 0.95 -11.39 9.81
CA PHE A 160 2.04 -10.44 9.62
C PHE A 160 1.53 -9.03 9.27
N ASP A 161 0.34 -8.94 8.68
CA ASP A 161 -0.25 -7.69 8.21
C ASP A 161 -0.87 -6.93 9.39
N THR A 162 -0.73 -5.60 9.43
CA THR A 162 -1.37 -4.78 10.48
C THR A 162 -2.87 -4.67 10.24
N VAL A 163 -3.64 -4.23 11.24
CA VAL A 163 -5.11 -4.04 11.11
C VAL A 163 -5.47 -3.17 9.90
N ASP A 164 -4.66 -2.15 9.60
CA ASP A 164 -4.85 -1.26 8.44
C ASP A 164 -4.59 -1.95 7.08
N ASP A 165 -3.69 -2.95 7.03
CA ASP A 165 -3.37 -3.73 5.83
C ASP A 165 -4.39 -4.86 5.57
N TYR A 166 -4.98 -5.38 6.66
CA TYR A 166 -6.02 -6.41 6.65
C TYR A 166 -7.32 -5.89 6.00
N ASP A 167 -7.77 -4.69 6.36
CA ASP A 167 -9.01 -4.08 5.85
C ASP A 167 -8.99 -3.86 4.33
N GLY A 168 -7.82 -3.70 3.72
CA GLY A 168 -7.66 -3.61 2.25
C GLY A 168 -7.77 -4.94 1.50
N CYS A 169 -7.78 -6.08 2.20
CA CYS A 169 -7.67 -7.43 1.61
C CYS A 169 -8.86 -8.36 1.93
N VAL A 170 -9.89 -7.86 2.63
CA VAL A 170 -11.09 -8.65 2.93
C VAL A 170 -12.02 -8.68 1.71
N PHE A 171 -11.95 -9.80 0.98
CA PHE A 171 -13.07 -10.25 0.16
C PHE A 171 -14.08 -10.96 1.07
N GLU A 172 -15.25 -10.35 1.29
CA GLU A 172 -16.42 -11.07 1.83
C GLU A 172 -16.83 -12.15 0.82
N VAL A 173 -16.48 -13.42 1.10
CA VAL A 173 -16.94 -14.53 0.26
C VAL A 173 -17.44 -15.69 1.11
N THR A 174 -18.77 -15.83 1.15
CA THR A 174 -19.48 -17.04 1.51
C THR A 174 -19.06 -18.20 0.58
N LEU A 175 -18.77 -19.38 1.14
CA LEU A 175 -18.37 -20.55 0.34
C LEU A 175 -19.53 -21.02 -0.56
N SER A 176 -19.36 -20.94 -1.88
CA SER A 176 -20.28 -21.50 -2.87
C SER A 176 -20.12 -23.03 -3.00
N GLU A 177 -21.16 -23.74 -3.46
CA GLU A 177 -21.14 -25.20 -3.66
C GLU A 177 -20.00 -25.71 -4.55
N SER A 178 -19.44 -24.87 -5.42
CA SER A 178 -18.26 -25.19 -6.23
C SER A 178 -17.00 -25.46 -5.41
N ARG A 179 -16.83 -24.84 -4.23
CA ARG A 179 -15.68 -25.11 -3.34
C ARG A 179 -15.79 -26.47 -2.62
N LEU A 180 -17.00 -27.01 -2.44
CA LEU A 180 -17.21 -28.33 -1.84
C LEU A 180 -16.77 -29.47 -2.77
N LYS A 181 -16.79 -29.27 -4.10
CA LYS A 181 -16.24 -30.23 -5.07
C LYS A 181 -14.71 -30.36 -5.01
N GLY A 182 -14.00 -29.37 -4.45
CA GLY A 182 -12.55 -29.46 -4.23
C GLY A 182 -12.13 -30.50 -3.19
N LEU A 183 -13.06 -30.95 -2.33
CA LEU A 183 -12.81 -32.03 -1.37
C LEU A 183 -12.71 -33.41 -2.05
N ASP A 184 -13.24 -33.57 -3.27
CA ASP A 184 -13.22 -34.83 -4.02
C ASP A 184 -11.82 -35.21 -4.50
N THR A 185 -10.90 -34.25 -4.53
CA THR A 185 -9.50 -34.44 -4.97
C THR A 185 -8.57 -34.83 -3.81
N VAL A 186 -9.04 -34.78 -2.55
CA VAL A 186 -8.23 -35.10 -1.37
C VAL A 186 -8.39 -36.58 -1.02
N ASN A 187 -7.46 -37.41 -1.49
CA ASN A 187 -7.46 -38.87 -1.30
C ASN A 187 -6.32 -39.40 -0.42
N HIS A 188 -5.58 -38.51 0.26
CA HIS A 188 -4.46 -38.92 1.09
C HIS A 188 -4.94 -39.70 2.34
N PRO A 189 -4.39 -40.89 2.66
CA PRO A 189 -4.90 -41.79 3.71
C PRO A 189 -5.10 -41.14 5.09
N LEU A 190 -4.22 -40.19 5.45
CA LEU A 190 -4.29 -39.47 6.73
C LEU A 190 -5.37 -38.37 6.77
N LEU A 191 -5.90 -37.95 5.62
CA LEU A 191 -6.80 -36.79 5.49
C LEU A 191 -8.24 -37.18 5.14
N VAL A 192 -8.49 -38.46 4.82
CA VAL A 192 -9.81 -38.99 4.47
C VAL A 192 -10.83 -38.79 5.61
N SER A 193 -10.45 -39.11 6.85
CA SER A 193 -11.33 -38.98 8.01
C SER A 193 -11.72 -37.52 8.30
N VAL A 194 -10.79 -36.59 8.10
CA VAL A 194 -11.00 -35.14 8.28
C VAL A 194 -11.89 -34.58 7.17
N ARG A 195 -11.64 -34.97 5.92
CA ARG A 195 -12.48 -34.63 4.75
C ARG A 195 -13.93 -35.07 4.97
N ASP A 196 -14.14 -36.31 5.40
CA ASP A 196 -15.47 -36.87 5.61
C ASP A 196 -16.20 -36.16 6.77
N ARG A 197 -15.46 -35.78 7.83
CA ARG A 197 -15.99 -34.94 8.91
C ARG A 197 -16.39 -33.55 8.42
N ILE A 198 -15.57 -32.86 7.63
CA ILE A 198 -15.88 -31.54 7.06
C ILE A 198 -17.14 -31.61 6.17
N ARG A 199 -17.26 -32.68 5.37
CA ARG A 199 -18.45 -32.93 4.53
C ARG A 199 -19.72 -33.13 5.35
N SER A 200 -19.65 -33.85 6.48
CA SER A 200 -20.80 -34.08 7.35
C SER A 200 -21.24 -32.82 8.12
N VAL A 201 -20.27 -32.05 8.61
CA VAL A 201 -20.53 -30.85 9.42
C VAL A 201 -20.89 -29.65 8.55
N ARG A 202 -20.47 -29.64 7.27
CA ARG A 202 -20.70 -28.57 6.28
C ARG A 202 -20.27 -27.17 6.75
N LYS A 203 -19.30 -27.10 7.66
CA LYS A 203 -18.74 -25.84 8.17
C LYS A 203 -17.26 -25.75 7.83
N ALA A 204 -16.78 -24.53 7.57
CA ALA A 204 -15.36 -24.27 7.40
C ALA A 204 -14.65 -24.39 8.75
N GLY A 205 -13.60 -25.21 8.79
CA GLY A 205 -12.63 -25.23 9.89
C GLY A 205 -11.57 -24.17 9.64
N TYR A 206 -11.47 -23.23 10.57
CA TYR A 206 -10.59 -22.09 10.51
C TYR A 206 -9.32 -22.38 11.33
N GLN A 207 -8.16 -22.36 10.68
CA GLN A 207 -6.89 -22.80 11.29
C GLN A 207 -6.46 -21.91 12.47
N GLU A 208 -6.97 -20.68 12.54
CA GLU A 208 -6.80 -19.76 13.67
C GLU A 208 -7.37 -20.31 14.99
N GLY A 209 -8.36 -21.20 14.93
CA GLY A 209 -8.89 -21.88 16.11
C GLY A 209 -7.92 -22.88 16.75
N LEU A 210 -6.84 -23.24 16.05
CA LEU A 210 -5.79 -24.13 16.53
C LEU A 210 -4.57 -23.37 17.05
N VAL A 211 -4.51 -22.04 16.91
CA VAL A 211 -3.34 -21.22 17.27
C VAL A 211 -3.00 -21.36 18.76
N GLY A 212 -4.00 -21.40 19.65
CA GLY A 212 -3.77 -21.64 21.07
C GLY A 212 -3.07 -22.98 21.33
N SER A 213 -3.59 -24.07 20.75
CA SER A 213 -2.99 -25.40 20.89
C SER A 213 -1.59 -25.49 20.26
N LEU A 214 -1.37 -24.83 19.12
CA LEU A 214 -0.05 -24.78 18.46
C LEU A 214 0.97 -24.01 19.30
N VAL A 215 0.58 -22.89 19.91
CA VAL A 215 1.42 -22.13 20.83
C VAL A 215 1.76 -22.97 22.05
N ASP A 216 0.82 -23.71 22.60
CA ASP A 216 1.03 -24.57 23.76
C ASP A 216 1.93 -25.77 23.43
N ASP A 217 1.80 -26.37 22.26
CA ASP A 217 2.69 -27.45 21.79
C ASP A 217 4.11 -26.93 21.56
N ILE A 218 4.26 -25.74 20.98
CA ILE A 218 5.58 -25.09 20.83
C ILE A 218 6.21 -24.84 22.20
N LYS A 219 5.46 -24.31 23.18
CA LYS A 219 5.94 -24.12 24.57
C LYS A 219 6.31 -25.44 25.24
N ARG A 220 5.59 -26.52 24.96
CA ARG A 220 5.94 -27.87 25.44
C ARG A 220 7.25 -28.35 24.85
N CYS A 221 7.49 -28.16 23.56
CA CYS A 221 8.79 -28.47 22.94
C CYS A 221 9.96 -27.70 23.58
N PHE A 222 9.73 -26.46 24.03
CA PHE A 222 10.71 -25.65 24.75
C PHE A 222 10.92 -26.02 26.22
N THR A 223 9.99 -26.74 26.86
CA THR A 223 10.13 -27.16 28.26
C THR A 223 10.74 -28.56 28.43
N TYR A 224 10.79 -29.37 27.36
CA TYR A 224 11.38 -30.71 27.38
C TYR A 224 12.76 -30.82 26.70
N SER A 225 13.35 -29.71 26.24
CA SER A 225 14.70 -29.70 25.67
C SER A 225 15.79 -29.46 26.72
N CYS A 226 15.79 -30.24 27.80
CA CYS A 226 16.99 -30.52 28.61
C CYS A 226 16.75 -31.72 29.53
N PRO A 227 17.18 -32.95 29.17
CA PRO A 227 17.59 -33.88 30.20
C PRO A 227 18.92 -33.37 30.77
N SER A 228 18.90 -32.92 32.01
CA SER A 228 20.12 -32.70 32.78
C SER A 228 20.91 -34.00 32.86
N ASN A 229 22.02 -34.07 32.13
CA ASN A 229 23.28 -34.70 32.55
C ASN A 229 24.39 -34.35 31.57
#